data_AF-A0A679JKJ2-F1
#
_entry.id   AF-A0A679JKJ2-F1
#
_cell.length_a   1.000
_cell.length_b   1.000
_cell.length_c   1.000
_cell.angle_alpha   90.00
_cell.angle_beta   90.00
_cell.angle_gamma   90.00
#
_symmetry.space_group_name_H-M   'P 1'
#
loop_
_entity.id
_entity.type
_entity.pdbx_description
1 polymer ?
#
loop_
_entity_poly.entity_id
_entity_poly.type
_entity_poly.pdbx_seq_one_letter_code
_entity_poly.pdbx_strand_id
1 'polypeptide(L)'
;MGDYSELYFSNARTPPGRGELSEASPYLLSKYHVPLFWFALFSPEDISEHKESDEPDDVWPYLSKRRVRAMDMFNARRAALMIRFPQIAPLWADQFAALLAQTHFEYVHLDTRQIGGMIHTGPKWRQALETMLDIFESAPPPAPVPRSFLGRLFRTPEPPGSPGWYLFKTHFSGSYAGTRGAEPWPYCGSSGTDNPMPWEPQQ
;
A
#
# COMPACT_ATOMS: atom_id res chain seq x y z
N MET A 1 9.22 -19.98 5.21
CA MET A 1 8.12 -19.04 4.87
C MET A 1 8.74 -17.92 4.07
N GLY A 2 8.07 -17.45 3.01
CA GLY A 2 8.57 -16.29 2.29
C GLY A 2 8.42 -15.05 3.16
N ASP A 3 9.35 -14.10 3.05
CA ASP A 3 9.15 -12.78 3.63
C ASP A 3 8.02 -12.12 2.81
N TYR A 4 6.98 -11.63 3.49
CA TYR A 4 5.87 -10.88 2.90
C TYR A 4 5.63 -9.64 3.75
N SER A 5 5.22 -8.54 3.13
CA SER A 5 4.46 -7.50 3.84
C SER A 5 3.02 -7.96 3.98
N GLU A 6 2.41 -7.60 5.10
CA GLU A 6 1.17 -8.23 5.54
C GLU A 6 0.13 -7.17 5.85
N LEU A 7 -1.08 -7.37 5.35
CA LEU A 7 -2.24 -6.58 5.73
C LEU A 7 -3.31 -7.50 6.31
N TYR A 8 -3.74 -7.20 7.53
CA TYR A 8 -4.70 -8.03 8.25
C TYR A 8 -5.57 -7.18 9.17
N PHE A 9 -6.53 -7.83 9.83
CA PHE A 9 -7.53 -7.15 10.63
C PHE A 9 -7.64 -7.78 12.01
N SER A 10 -7.89 -6.96 13.04
CA SER A 10 -8.10 -7.45 14.39
C SER A 10 -9.00 -6.51 15.19
N ASN A 11 -9.47 -6.96 16.36
CA ASN A 11 -10.24 -6.12 17.27
C ASN A 11 -9.35 -5.24 18.16
N ALA A 12 -8.04 -5.51 18.21
CA ALA A 12 -7.10 -4.75 19.00
C ALA A 12 -6.40 -3.69 18.13
N ARG A 13 -6.09 -2.54 18.74
CA ARG A 13 -5.27 -1.50 18.08
C ARG A 13 -3.81 -1.92 17.94
N THR A 14 -3.32 -2.72 18.88
CA THR A 14 -1.94 -3.22 18.87
C THR A 14 -1.83 -4.46 17.97
N PRO A 15 -0.63 -4.76 17.44
CA PRO A 15 -0.37 -6.02 16.75
C PRO A 15 -0.78 -7.21 17.63
N PRO A 16 -1.47 -8.22 17.08
CA PRO A 16 -1.74 -9.47 17.79
C PRO A 16 -0.43 -10.21 18.05
N GLY A 17 -0.37 -10.91 19.19
CA GLY A 17 0.72 -11.84 19.48
C GLY A 17 0.71 -13.03 18.52
N ARG A 18 1.80 -13.82 18.58
CA ARG A 18 1.94 -15.00 17.75
C ARG A 18 0.80 -15.99 18.00
N GLY A 19 0.05 -16.31 16.95
CA GLY A 19 -1.09 -17.25 17.03
C GLY A 19 -2.38 -16.64 17.56
N GLU A 20 -2.42 -15.32 17.83
CA GLU A 20 -3.61 -14.64 18.32
C GLU A 20 -4.48 -14.05 17.20
N LEU A 21 -3.99 -14.05 15.96
CA LEU A 21 -4.77 -13.60 14.82
C LEU A 21 -5.88 -14.61 14.53
N SER A 22 -7.11 -14.11 14.45
CA SER A 22 -8.29 -14.92 14.12
C SER A 22 -8.18 -15.49 12.71
N GLU A 23 -8.52 -16.77 12.54
CA GLU A 23 -8.63 -17.42 11.22
C GLU A 23 -9.69 -16.75 10.32
N ALA A 24 -10.65 -16.05 10.92
CA ALA A 24 -11.65 -15.28 10.18
C ALA A 24 -11.12 -13.92 9.70
N SER A 25 -9.93 -13.49 10.13
CA SER A 25 -9.30 -12.27 9.63
C SER A 25 -8.92 -12.48 8.18
N PRO A 26 -9.34 -11.57 7.28
CA PRO A 26 -8.68 -11.46 6.01
C PRO A 26 -7.19 -11.24 6.23
N TYR A 27 -6.39 -11.95 5.44
CA TYR A 27 -4.94 -11.87 5.49
C TYR A 27 -4.45 -11.70 4.06
N LEU A 28 -3.77 -10.60 3.81
CA LEU A 28 -3.24 -10.28 2.51
C LEU A 28 -1.72 -10.15 2.61
N LEU A 29 -1.05 -10.74 1.63
CA LEU A 29 0.39 -10.81 1.49
C LEU A 29 0.80 -10.04 0.24
N SER A 30 1.93 -9.37 0.35
CA SER A 30 2.60 -8.73 -0.77
C SER A 30 4.07 -9.03 -0.71
N LYS A 31 4.58 -9.65 -1.77
CA LYS A 31 6.00 -10.00 -1.89
C LYS A 31 6.71 -8.95 -2.72
N TYR A 32 7.75 -8.32 -2.22
CA TYR A 32 8.59 -7.40 -3.00
C TYR A 32 7.87 -6.17 -3.60
N HIS A 33 6.64 -5.89 -3.17
CA HIS A 33 5.81 -4.81 -3.70
C HIS A 33 5.13 -4.07 -2.56
N VAL A 34 4.92 -2.76 -2.76
CA VAL A 34 4.17 -1.90 -1.83
C VAL A 34 2.75 -1.80 -2.34
N PRO A 35 1.73 -2.49 -1.81
CA PRO A 35 0.40 -2.42 -2.42
C PRO A 35 -0.23 -1.05 -2.18
N LEU A 36 -0.51 -0.34 -3.27
CA LEU A 36 -0.97 1.05 -3.19
C LEU A 36 -2.28 1.21 -2.41
N PHE A 37 -3.19 0.23 -2.50
CA PHE A 37 -4.44 0.33 -1.77
C PHE A 37 -4.24 0.17 -0.26
N TRP A 38 -3.23 -0.59 0.16
CA TRP A 38 -2.90 -0.72 1.58
C TRP A 38 -2.39 0.60 2.12
N PHE A 39 -1.45 1.24 1.42
CA PHE A 39 -0.90 2.54 1.81
C PHE A 39 -1.96 3.63 1.81
N ALA A 40 -2.94 3.55 0.90
CA ALA A 40 -4.05 4.49 0.82
C ALA A 40 -4.98 4.46 2.04
N LEU A 41 -4.88 3.45 2.91
CA LEU A 41 -5.62 3.39 4.17
C LEU A 41 -5.05 4.30 5.26
N PHE A 42 -3.77 4.68 5.16
CA PHE A 42 -3.02 5.24 6.29
C PHE A 42 -2.53 6.68 6.02
N SER A 43 -2.27 7.38 7.11
CA SER A 43 -1.62 8.68 7.21
C SER A 43 -0.38 8.53 8.12
N PRO A 44 0.56 9.48 8.09
CA PRO A 44 1.76 9.43 8.95
C PRO A 44 1.46 9.26 10.44
N GLU A 45 0.33 9.79 10.90
CA GLU A 45 -0.14 9.69 12.30
C GLU A 45 -0.50 8.26 12.76
N ASP A 46 -0.68 7.33 11.82
CA ASP A 46 -0.99 5.92 12.13
C ASP A 46 0.28 5.08 12.38
N ILE A 47 1.47 5.67 12.20
CA ILE A 47 2.75 4.98 12.37
C ILE A 47 3.10 4.91 13.85
N SER A 48 3.00 3.70 14.38
CA SER A 48 3.58 3.30 15.66
C SER A 48 4.91 2.59 15.48
N GLU A 49 5.73 2.57 16.53
CA GLU A 49 6.90 1.70 16.61
C GLU A 49 6.49 0.37 17.23
N HIS A 50 6.91 -0.72 16.61
CA HIS A 50 6.72 -2.06 17.13
C HIS A 50 8.08 -2.72 17.35
N LYS A 51 8.22 -3.44 18.48
CA LYS A 51 9.44 -4.15 18.89
C LYS A 51 9.21 -5.65 18.76
N GLU A 52 10.09 -6.41 18.10
CA GLU A 52 10.02 -7.90 18.18
C GLU A 52 10.57 -8.41 19.49
N SER A 53 11.60 -7.72 19.95
CA SER A 53 12.48 -8.21 20.99
C SER A 53 12.85 -7.09 21.93
N ASP A 54 13.53 -7.48 23.01
CA ASP A 54 14.09 -6.52 23.95
C ASP A 54 15.34 -5.81 23.39
N GLU A 55 15.78 -6.15 22.17
CA GLU A 55 16.91 -5.48 21.52
C GLU A 55 16.51 -4.04 21.11
N PRO A 56 17.29 -3.00 21.51
CA PRO A 56 16.92 -1.60 21.29
C PRO A 56 16.76 -1.21 19.82
N ASP A 57 17.46 -1.91 18.92
CA ASP A 57 17.51 -1.62 17.49
C ASP A 57 16.51 -2.45 16.68
N ASP A 58 15.80 -3.39 17.32
CA ASP A 58 14.83 -4.27 16.69
C ASP A 58 13.42 -3.66 16.70
N VAL A 59 13.35 -2.46 16.15
CA VAL A 59 12.15 -1.61 16.09
C VAL A 59 11.84 -1.27 14.64
N TRP A 60 10.58 -1.46 14.23
CA TRP A 60 10.13 -1.07 12.91
C TRP A 60 8.80 -0.29 12.96
N PRO A 61 8.57 0.59 11.97
CA PRO A 61 7.30 1.25 11.81
C PRO A 61 6.20 0.25 11.46
N TYR A 62 5.10 0.38 12.16
CA TYR A 62 3.91 -0.45 12.04
C TYR A 62 2.68 0.45 11.94
N LEU A 63 1.79 0.13 11.03
CA LEU A 63 0.62 0.94 10.72
C LEU A 63 -0.64 0.29 11.27
N SER A 64 -1.42 1.03 12.06
CA SER A 64 -2.73 0.58 12.55
C SER A 64 -3.74 1.71 12.48
N LYS A 65 -4.95 1.41 11.98
CA LYS A 65 -6.05 2.37 11.89
C LYS A 65 -7.37 1.69 12.16
N ARG A 66 -8.33 2.42 12.74
CA ARG A 66 -9.73 1.97 12.80
C ARG A 66 -10.24 1.72 11.38
N ARG A 67 -10.73 0.51 11.10
CA ARG A 67 -11.20 0.06 9.78
C ARG A 67 -12.18 1.04 9.14
N VAL A 68 -13.13 1.57 9.91
CA VAL A 68 -14.10 2.57 9.40
C VAL A 68 -13.39 3.81 8.86
N ARG A 69 -12.35 4.31 9.56
CA ARG A 69 -11.56 5.46 9.11
C ARG A 69 -10.65 5.13 7.93
N ALA A 70 -10.10 3.92 7.90
CA ALA A 70 -9.34 3.43 6.75
C ALA A 70 -10.20 3.36 5.49
N MET A 71 -11.46 2.89 5.62
CA MET A 71 -12.43 2.85 4.55
C MET A 71 -12.82 4.26 4.06
N ASP A 72 -13.11 5.20 4.97
CA ASP A 72 -13.37 6.61 4.63
C ASP A 72 -12.20 7.20 3.81
N MET A 73 -10.98 6.96 4.27
CA MET A 73 -9.76 7.46 3.66
C MET A 73 -9.50 6.84 2.28
N PHE A 74 -9.69 5.53 2.14
CA PHE A 74 -9.59 4.84 0.86
C PHE A 74 -10.56 5.42 -0.17
N ASN A 75 -11.82 5.60 0.23
CA ASN A 75 -12.87 6.15 -0.63
C ASN A 75 -12.54 7.58 -1.08
N ALA A 76 -12.01 8.42 -0.18
CA ALA A 76 -11.58 9.77 -0.52
C ALA A 76 -10.41 9.80 -1.53
N ARG A 77 -9.50 8.82 -1.46
CA ARG A 77 -8.29 8.75 -2.31
C ARG A 77 -8.48 7.97 -3.60
N ARG A 78 -9.57 7.19 -3.71
CA ARG A 78 -9.81 6.25 -4.82
C ARG A 78 -9.74 6.90 -6.19
N ALA A 79 -10.41 8.03 -6.40
CA ALA A 79 -10.42 8.69 -7.70
C ALA A 79 -9.01 9.14 -8.13
N ALA A 80 -8.24 9.73 -7.21
CA ALA A 80 -6.87 10.16 -7.47
C ALA A 80 -5.93 8.98 -7.78
N LEU A 81 -6.11 7.85 -7.08
CA LEU A 81 -5.40 6.60 -7.36
C LEU A 81 -5.66 6.12 -8.78
N MET A 82 -6.92 6.05 -9.21
CA MET A 82 -7.26 5.58 -10.56
C MET A 82 -6.71 6.51 -11.66
N ILE A 83 -6.67 7.82 -11.41
CA ILE A 83 -6.06 8.79 -12.34
C ILE A 83 -4.54 8.58 -12.43
N ARG A 84 -3.89 8.36 -11.29
CA ARG A 84 -2.42 8.20 -11.22
C ARG A 84 -1.94 6.86 -11.78
N PHE A 85 -2.78 5.83 -11.68
CA PHE A 85 -2.49 4.47 -12.12
C PHE A 85 -3.62 3.96 -13.03
N PRO A 86 -3.67 4.45 -14.28
CA PRO A 86 -4.79 4.17 -15.21
C PRO A 86 -4.92 2.71 -15.61
N GLN A 87 -3.88 1.89 -15.39
CA GLN A 87 -3.89 0.46 -15.64
C GLN A 87 -4.61 -0.35 -14.55
N ILE A 88 -4.99 0.29 -13.43
CA ILE A 88 -5.80 -0.37 -12.39
C ILE A 88 -7.18 -0.68 -12.95
N ALA A 89 -7.56 -1.96 -12.94
CA ALA A 89 -8.94 -2.33 -13.18
C ALA A 89 -9.83 -1.78 -12.05
N PRO A 90 -10.90 -1.01 -12.35
CA PRO A 90 -11.79 -0.46 -11.31
C PRO A 90 -12.36 -1.51 -10.36
N LEU A 91 -12.57 -2.74 -10.87
CA LEU A 91 -13.02 -3.90 -10.12
C LEU A 91 -12.15 -4.19 -8.89
N TRP A 92 -10.82 -4.07 -8.98
CA TRP A 92 -9.96 -4.35 -7.82
C TRP A 92 -10.18 -3.33 -6.69
N ALA A 93 -10.42 -2.07 -7.04
CA ALA A 93 -10.75 -1.05 -6.06
C ALA A 93 -12.13 -1.31 -5.42
N ASP A 94 -13.11 -1.77 -6.20
CA ASP A 94 -14.43 -2.17 -5.68
C ASP A 94 -14.33 -3.38 -4.75
N GLN A 95 -13.59 -4.41 -5.13
CA GLN A 95 -13.39 -5.61 -4.31
C GLN A 95 -12.63 -5.30 -3.02
N PHE A 96 -11.60 -4.47 -3.09
CA PHE A 96 -10.87 -4.05 -1.89
C PHE A 96 -11.75 -3.19 -0.96
N ALA A 97 -12.57 -2.29 -1.52
CA ALA A 97 -13.55 -1.55 -0.72
C ALA A 97 -14.60 -2.49 -0.09
N ALA A 98 -15.06 -3.50 -0.82
CA ALA A 98 -16.00 -4.51 -0.32
C ALA A 98 -15.39 -5.32 0.81
N LEU A 99 -14.11 -5.72 0.70
CA LEU A 99 -13.36 -6.36 1.77
C LEU A 99 -13.35 -5.50 3.04
N LEU A 100 -12.98 -4.22 2.93
CA LEU A 100 -12.97 -3.29 4.06
C LEU A 100 -14.36 -3.15 4.69
N ALA A 101 -15.42 -3.15 3.88
CA ALA A 101 -16.79 -2.99 4.35
C ALA A 101 -17.33 -4.25 5.06
N GLN A 102 -17.06 -5.44 4.51
CA GLN A 102 -17.57 -6.73 5.00
C GLN A 102 -16.79 -7.26 6.21
N THR A 103 -15.55 -6.80 6.40
CA THR A 103 -14.73 -7.21 7.54
C THR A 103 -15.32 -6.72 8.86
N HIS A 104 -15.51 -7.62 9.83
CA HIS A 104 -16.16 -7.31 11.11
C HIS A 104 -15.19 -6.76 12.19
N PHE A 105 -13.88 -6.88 11.97
CA PHE A 105 -12.85 -6.42 12.89
C PHE A 105 -12.78 -4.88 13.00
N GLU A 106 -12.35 -4.37 14.16
CA GLU A 106 -12.29 -2.92 14.42
C GLU A 106 -11.10 -2.22 13.74
N TYR A 107 -9.96 -2.89 13.64
CA TYR A 107 -8.70 -2.31 13.16
C TYR A 107 -8.18 -3.02 11.91
N VAL A 108 -7.58 -2.23 11.02
CA VAL A 108 -6.72 -2.70 9.93
C VAL A 108 -5.27 -2.44 10.31
N HIS A 109 -4.42 -3.39 9.97
CA HIS A 109 -3.03 -3.45 10.33
C HIS A 109 -2.17 -3.67 9.09
N LEU A 110 -1.00 -3.05 9.06
CA LEU A 110 -0.03 -3.24 8.00
C LEU A 110 1.38 -3.39 8.59
N ASP A 111 1.93 -4.60 8.44
CA ASP A 111 3.34 -4.87 8.73
C ASP A 111 4.21 -4.45 7.52
N THR A 112 5.07 -3.47 7.78
CA THR A 112 5.93 -2.85 6.75
C THR A 112 7.35 -3.40 6.74
N ARG A 113 7.69 -4.39 7.56
CA ARG A 113 9.07 -4.83 7.78
C ARG A 113 9.76 -5.27 6.51
N GLN A 114 9.09 -6.07 5.68
CA GLN A 114 9.68 -6.52 4.42
C GLN A 114 9.90 -5.36 3.45
N ILE A 115 8.89 -4.50 3.26
CA ILE A 115 9.02 -3.30 2.42
C ILE A 115 10.18 -2.42 2.91
N GLY A 116 10.28 -2.22 4.23
CA GLY A 116 11.36 -1.45 4.83
C GLY A 116 12.73 -2.02 4.52
N GLY A 117 12.90 -3.33 4.70
CA GLY A 117 14.14 -4.05 4.37
C GLY A 117 14.58 -3.89 2.91
N MET A 118 13.68 -3.53 1.98
CA MET A 118 14.03 -3.25 0.58
C MET A 118 14.55 -1.83 0.32
N ILE A 119 14.22 -0.86 1.18
CA ILE A 119 14.60 0.55 1.00
C ILE A 119 15.71 0.94 1.98
N HIS A 120 15.42 0.88 3.28
CA HIS A 120 16.28 1.35 4.37
C HIS A 120 16.02 0.53 5.64
N THR A 121 17.05 0.31 6.46
CA THR A 121 16.87 -0.30 7.79
C THR A 121 16.72 0.76 8.89
N GLY A 122 15.99 0.42 9.96
CA GLY A 122 15.89 1.23 11.18
C GLY A 122 15.16 2.59 11.00
N PRO A 123 15.57 3.65 11.72
CA PRO A 123 14.87 4.94 11.76
C PRO A 123 14.69 5.62 10.40
N LYS A 124 15.58 5.34 9.43
CA LYS A 124 15.48 5.85 8.06
C LYS A 124 14.27 5.31 7.32
N TRP A 125 13.82 4.10 7.66
CA TRP A 125 12.62 3.52 7.08
C TRP A 125 11.37 4.30 7.49
N ARG A 126 11.25 4.67 8.77
CA ARG A 126 10.13 5.47 9.26
C ARG A 126 9.96 6.76 8.44
N GLN A 127 11.05 7.51 8.26
CA GLN A 127 11.02 8.75 7.48
C GLN A 127 10.64 8.53 6.01
N ALA A 128 11.16 7.45 5.40
CA ALA A 128 10.80 7.07 4.04
C ALA A 128 9.32 6.69 3.92
N LEU A 129 8.78 5.94 4.88
CA LEU A 129 7.37 5.56 4.93
C LEU A 129 6.47 6.79 5.09
N GLU A 130 6.78 7.69 6.03
CA GLU A 130 6.07 8.97 6.21
C GLU A 130 6.03 9.76 4.90
N THR A 131 7.21 9.91 4.26
CA THR A 131 7.34 10.59 2.97
C THR A 131 6.51 9.92 1.87
N MET A 132 6.44 8.59 1.84
CA MET A 132 5.65 7.87 0.84
C MET A 132 4.14 7.95 1.08
N LEU A 133 3.66 8.08 2.32
CA LEU A 133 2.23 8.25 2.57
C LEU A 133 1.71 9.59 2.02
N ASP A 134 2.58 10.59 1.86
CA ASP A 134 2.24 11.88 1.24
C ASP A 134 1.90 11.79 -0.26
N ILE A 135 2.11 10.64 -0.91
CA ILE A 135 1.71 10.46 -2.32
C ILE A 135 0.22 10.74 -2.49
N PHE A 136 -0.62 10.40 -1.50
CA PHE A 136 -2.07 10.54 -1.61
C PHE A 136 -2.57 11.96 -1.37
N GLU A 137 -1.78 12.79 -0.68
CA GLU A 137 -2.12 14.18 -0.39
C GLU A 137 -1.68 15.14 -1.51
N SER A 138 -0.83 14.65 -2.41
CA SER A 138 -0.33 15.41 -3.55
C SER A 138 -1.30 15.33 -4.72
N ALA A 139 -1.58 16.46 -5.39
CA ALA A 139 -2.37 16.48 -6.61
C ALA A 139 -1.80 15.49 -7.64
N PRO A 140 -2.65 14.71 -8.36
CA PRO A 140 -2.18 13.83 -9.41
C PRO A 140 -1.44 14.66 -10.48
N PRO A 141 -0.36 14.12 -11.08
CA PRO A 141 0.30 14.81 -12.19
C PRO A 141 -0.72 15.06 -13.30
N PRO A 142 -0.63 16.19 -14.01
CA PRO A 142 -1.53 16.47 -15.13
C PRO A 142 -1.46 15.32 -16.13
N ALA A 143 -2.62 14.95 -16.71
CA ALA A 143 -2.70 13.89 -17.69
C ALA A 143 -1.65 14.10 -18.80
N PRO A 144 -0.99 13.04 -19.29
CA PRO A 144 -0.01 13.18 -20.36
C PRO A 144 -0.69 13.76 -21.59
N VAL A 145 -0.43 15.04 -21.87
CA VAL A 145 -0.91 15.70 -23.08
C VAL A 145 -0.26 14.97 -24.26
N PRO A 146 -1.03 14.51 -25.26
CA PRO A 146 -0.47 13.83 -26.42
C PRO A 146 0.59 14.72 -27.07
N ARG A 147 1.86 14.33 -26.94
CA ARG A 147 2.99 15.12 -27.40
C ARG A 147 2.94 15.22 -28.91
N SER A 148 2.86 16.45 -29.43
CA SER A 148 3.13 16.72 -30.84
C SER A 148 4.56 16.27 -31.20
N PHE A 149 4.81 15.97 -32.47
CA PHE A 149 6.10 15.48 -32.95
C PHE A 149 7.27 16.42 -32.56
N LEU A 150 7.03 17.73 -32.49
CA LEU A 150 7.98 18.74 -32.01
C LEU A 150 8.20 18.71 -30.48
N GLY A 151 7.22 18.26 -29.70
CA GLY A 151 7.32 18.08 -28.26
C GLY A 151 8.14 16.86 -27.82
N ARG A 152 8.55 15.99 -28.75
CA ARG A 152 9.52 14.90 -28.46
C ARG A 152 10.98 15.38 -28.45
N LEU A 153 11.28 16.47 -29.16
CA LEU A 153 12.63 17.05 -29.24
C LEU A 153 13.00 17.87 -28.00
N PHE A 154 12.01 18.45 -27.33
CA PHE A 154 12.19 19.13 -26.06
C PHE A 154 11.67 18.22 -24.94
N ARG A 155 12.58 17.50 -24.25
CA ARG A 155 12.28 16.87 -22.95
C ARG A 155 11.92 18.01 -21.99
N THR A 156 10.64 18.35 -21.92
CA THR A 156 10.10 19.10 -20.79
C THR A 156 10.35 18.21 -19.57
N PRO A 157 11.10 18.68 -18.56
CA PRO A 157 11.21 17.96 -17.29
C PRO A 157 9.80 17.75 -16.78
N GLU A 158 9.46 16.54 -16.31
CA GLU A 158 8.25 16.38 -15.52
C GLU A 158 8.28 17.42 -14.40
N PRO A 159 7.17 18.12 -14.11
CA PRO A 159 7.11 18.94 -12.91
C PRO A 159 7.59 18.09 -11.73
N PRO A 160 8.40 18.64 -10.81
CA PRO A 160 8.88 17.87 -9.68
C PRO A 160 7.67 17.33 -8.94
N GLY A 161 7.45 16.01 -9.03
CA GLY A 161 6.43 15.35 -8.23
C GLY A 161 6.73 15.58 -6.76
N SER A 162 5.74 15.33 -5.89
CA SER A 162 6.00 15.39 -4.46
C SER A 162 7.16 14.47 -4.06
N PRO A 163 7.90 14.77 -2.98
CA PRO A 163 8.99 13.92 -2.50
C PRO A 163 8.57 12.45 -2.34
N GLY A 164 7.36 12.20 -1.84
CA GLY A 164 6.76 10.87 -1.78
C GLY A 164 6.64 10.20 -3.14
N TRP A 165 6.21 10.94 -4.16
CA TRP A 165 6.09 10.41 -5.51
C TRP A 165 7.43 10.05 -6.13
N TYR A 166 8.45 10.89 -5.90
CA TYR A 166 9.81 10.60 -6.34
C TYR A 166 10.37 9.35 -5.66
N LEU A 167 10.21 9.25 -4.34
CA LEU A 167 10.67 8.11 -3.56
C LEU A 167 9.98 6.82 -4.02
N PHE A 168 8.65 6.84 -4.15
CA PHE A 168 7.88 5.72 -4.68
C PHE A 168 8.35 5.29 -6.07
N LYS A 169 8.52 6.23 -7.01
CA LYS A 169 8.95 5.90 -8.37
C LYS A 169 10.31 5.24 -8.40
N THR A 170 11.25 5.72 -7.57
CA THR A 170 12.62 5.22 -7.51
C THR A 170 12.68 3.75 -7.09
N HIS A 171 11.82 3.34 -6.16
CA HIS A 171 11.89 1.99 -5.58
C HIS A 171 10.84 1.02 -6.12
N PHE A 172 9.66 1.49 -6.56
CA PHE A 172 8.51 0.61 -6.81
C PHE A 172 7.87 0.71 -8.18
N SER A 173 8.13 1.76 -8.96
CA SER A 173 7.42 2.03 -10.24
C SER A 173 7.43 0.84 -11.21
N GLY A 174 8.52 0.06 -11.25
CA GLY A 174 8.64 -1.10 -12.13
C GLY A 174 7.57 -2.17 -11.89
N SER A 175 7.01 -2.26 -10.68
CA SER A 175 5.93 -3.20 -10.34
C SER A 175 4.59 -2.82 -10.97
N TYR A 176 4.44 -1.55 -11.36
CA TYR A 176 3.21 -0.95 -11.85
C TYR A 176 3.21 -0.72 -13.36
N ALA A 177 4.28 -1.11 -14.04
CA ALA A 177 4.45 -0.93 -15.48
C ALA A 177 4.37 -2.28 -16.22
N GLY A 178 4.11 -2.22 -17.53
CA GLY A 178 4.10 -3.40 -18.40
C GLY A 178 3.01 -4.41 -18.03
N THR A 179 3.32 -5.71 -18.17
CA THR A 179 2.38 -6.81 -17.90
C THR A 179 1.97 -6.90 -16.43
N ARG A 180 2.92 -6.62 -15.53
CA ARG A 180 2.72 -6.68 -14.07
C ARG A 180 1.75 -5.62 -13.55
N GLY A 181 1.73 -4.44 -14.19
CA GLY A 181 0.81 -3.36 -13.81
C GLY A 181 -0.67 -3.65 -14.09
N ALA A 182 -0.98 -4.74 -14.80
CA ALA A 182 -2.35 -5.19 -15.04
C ALA A 182 -2.74 -6.37 -14.13
N GLU A 183 -1.94 -6.70 -13.13
CA GLU A 183 -2.25 -7.74 -12.15
C GLU A 183 -2.75 -7.10 -10.84
N PRO A 184 -3.47 -7.83 -9.97
CA PRO A 184 -4.03 -7.26 -8.75
C PRO A 184 -3.04 -7.11 -7.59
N TRP A 185 -2.03 -7.97 -7.51
CA TRP A 185 -1.04 -7.95 -6.42
C TRP A 185 -0.26 -6.63 -6.25
N PRO A 186 0.03 -5.80 -7.28
CA PRO A 186 0.62 -4.48 -7.08
C PRO A 186 -0.35 -3.54 -6.36
N TYR A 187 -1.66 -3.77 -6.40
CA TYR A 187 -2.64 -2.84 -5.86
C TYR A 187 -3.22 -3.30 -4.53
N CYS A 188 -3.64 -4.56 -4.45
CA CYS A 188 -4.33 -5.12 -3.29
C CYS A 188 -3.61 -6.30 -2.61
N GLY A 189 -2.51 -6.82 -3.14
CA GLY A 189 -1.86 -8.06 -2.65
C GLY A 189 -2.65 -9.34 -2.97
N SER A 190 -2.24 -10.47 -2.40
CA SER A 190 -2.89 -11.79 -2.55
C SER A 190 -3.17 -12.42 -1.19
N SER A 191 -4.07 -13.40 -1.11
CA SER A 191 -4.46 -14.07 0.14
C SER A 191 -3.38 -14.96 0.77
N GLY A 192 -2.35 -15.32 0.00
CA GLY A 192 -1.34 -16.27 0.45
C GLY A 192 -1.84 -17.72 0.58
N THR A 193 -3.10 -17.99 0.26
CA THR A 193 -3.72 -19.32 0.29
C THR A 193 -3.82 -19.91 -1.11
N ASP A 194 -3.81 -21.25 -1.21
CA ASP A 194 -4.02 -21.95 -2.48
C ASP A 194 -5.48 -21.81 -2.99
N ASN A 195 -6.40 -21.51 -2.08
CA ASN A 195 -7.81 -21.28 -2.40
C ASN A 195 -8.05 -19.79 -2.68
N PRO A 196 -8.75 -19.44 -3.77
CA PRO A 196 -9.15 -18.07 -4.02
C PRO A 196 -10.03 -17.54 -2.90
N MET A 197 -9.65 -16.42 -2.30
CA MET A 197 -10.46 -15.79 -1.26
C MET A 197 -11.59 -14.96 -1.87
N PRO A 198 -12.72 -14.76 -1.17
CA PRO A 198 -13.90 -14.07 -1.73
C PRO A 198 -13.64 -12.65 -2.23
N TRP A 199 -12.59 -11.99 -1.72
CA TRP A 199 -12.16 -10.65 -2.12
C TRP A 199 -11.14 -10.64 -3.26
N GLU A 200 -10.60 -11.79 -3.65
CA GLU A 200 -9.67 -11.85 -4.77
C GLU A 200 -10.43 -11.68 -6.10
N PRO A 201 -9.82 -11.00 -7.08
CA PRO A 201 -10.41 -10.89 -8.41
C PRO A 201 -10.58 -12.27 -9.01
N GLN A 202 -11.80 -12.58 -9.45
CA GLN A 202 -12.01 -13.71 -10.34
C GLN A 202 -11.27 -13.41 -11.64
N GLN A 203 -10.37 -14.31 -12.04
CA GLN A 203 -9.59 -14.19 -13.28
C GLN A 203 -10.47 -14.30 -14.52
#